data_AF-A0A7V7RQH4-F1
#
_entry.id   AF-A0A7V7RQH4-F1
#
_cell.length_a   1.000
_cell.length_b   1.000
_cell.length_c   1.000
_cell.angle_alpha   90.00
_cell.angle_beta   90.00
_cell.angle_gamma   90.00
#
_symmetry.space_group_name_H-M   'P 1'
#
loop_
_entity.id
_entity.type
_entity.pdbx_description
1 polymer ?
#
loop_
_entity_poly.entity_id
_entity_poly.type
_entity_poly.pdbx_seq_one_letter_code
_entity_poly.pdbx_strand_id
1 'polypeptide(L)'
;MVKKVKLKEHTAKYVQLSKQAGKGEYPSKRIAKAGSAAGGLIGAVLTLAGLIGAFKGFFWGFGILFAGLITIVSNIINLKRIK
;
A
#
# COMPACT_ATOMS: atom_id res chain seq x y z
N MET A 1 28.73 15.97 1.10
CA MET A 1 28.30 16.84 -0.03
C MET A 1 26.78 16.84 -0.10
N VAL A 2 26.12 17.94 0.25
CA VAL A 2 24.67 18.10 0.05
C VAL A 2 24.44 18.40 -1.44
N LYS A 3 23.76 17.52 -2.17
CA LYS A 3 23.37 17.81 -3.56
C LYS A 3 22.49 19.05 -3.56
N LYS A 4 22.88 20.11 -4.28
CA LYS A 4 22.02 21.28 -4.51
C LYS A 4 20.79 20.84 -5.31
N VAL A 5 19.69 20.62 -4.62
CA VAL A 5 18.39 20.31 -5.25
C VAL A 5 17.87 21.58 -5.90
N LYS A 6 17.65 21.55 -7.22
CA LYS A 6 16.95 22.63 -7.91
C LYS A 6 15.46 22.58 -7.54
N LEU A 7 15.06 23.39 -6.57
CA LEU A 7 13.71 23.45 -6.01
C LEU A 7 12.59 23.53 -7.07
N LYS A 8 12.79 24.35 -8.12
CA LYS A 8 11.80 24.52 -9.19
C LYS A 8 11.57 23.23 -9.99
N GLU A 9 12.65 22.56 -10.39
CA GLU A 9 12.58 21.30 -11.16
C GLU A 9 11.96 20.17 -10.31
N HIS A 10 12.32 20.11 -9.03
CA HIS A 10 11.74 19.15 -8.08
C HIS A 10 10.24 19.36 -7.95
N THR A 11 9.79 20.59 -7.72
CA THR A 11 8.37 20.93 -7.55
C THR A 11 7.57 20.60 -8.82
N ALA A 12 8.08 20.99 -9.99
CA ALA A 12 7.43 20.71 -11.27
C ALA A 12 7.22 19.20 -11.51
N LYS A 13 8.20 18.38 -11.15
CA LYS A 13 8.11 16.91 -11.24
C LYS A 13 6.95 16.35 -10.41
N TYR A 14 6.82 16.73 -9.14
CA TYR A 14 5.74 16.19 -8.29
C TYR A 14 4.36 16.70 -8.70
N VAL A 15 4.25 17.93 -9.19
CA VAL A 15 3.00 18.43 -9.78
C VAL A 15 2.60 17.59 -10.99
N GLN A 16 3.55 17.23 -11.85
CA GLN A 16 3.27 16.37 -13.00
C GLN A 16 2.85 14.95 -12.59
N LEU A 17 3.53 14.35 -11.60
CA LEU A 17 3.15 13.04 -11.05
C LEU A 17 1.74 13.06 -10.44
N SER A 18 1.39 14.13 -9.71
CA SER A 18 0.05 14.29 -9.14
C SER A 18 -1.02 14.40 -10.23
N LYS A 19 -0.77 15.15 -11.31
CA LYS A 19 -1.67 15.22 -12.47
C LYS A 19 -1.83 13.85 -13.15
N GLN A 20 -0.74 13.10 -13.32
CA GLN A 20 -0.78 11.74 -13.88
C GLN A 20 -1.55 10.78 -12.95
N ALA A 21 -1.39 10.90 -11.64
CA ALA A 21 -2.12 10.10 -10.66
C ALA A 21 -3.63 10.39 -10.71
N GLY A 22 -4.02 11.67 -10.85
CA GLY A 22 -5.42 12.07 -11.06
C GLY A 22 -6.03 11.48 -12.34
N LYS A 23 -5.21 11.26 -13.38
CA LYS A 23 -5.61 10.59 -14.63
C LYS A 23 -5.53 9.05 -14.57
N GLY A 24 -5.00 8.48 -13.48
CA GLY A 24 -4.76 7.03 -13.37
C GLY A 24 -3.55 6.52 -14.17
N GLU A 25 -2.71 7.42 -14.69
CA GLU A 25 -1.50 7.11 -15.46
C GLU A 25 -0.28 6.85 -14.55
N TYR A 26 -0.36 7.27 -13.28
CA TYR A 26 0.68 7.06 -12.27
C TYR A 26 0.10 6.48 -10.96
N PRO A 27 0.77 5.51 -10.31
CA PRO A 27 1.98 4.82 -10.75
C PRO A 27 1.70 3.89 -11.95
N SER A 28 2.76 3.42 -12.62
CA SER A 28 2.61 2.47 -13.73
C SER A 28 1.95 1.17 -13.26
N LYS A 29 1.20 0.49 -14.14
CA LYS A 29 0.51 -0.78 -13.82
C LYS A 29 1.44 -1.81 -13.17
N ARG A 30 2.70 -1.87 -13.63
CA ARG A 30 3.73 -2.79 -13.08
C ARG A 30 4.07 -2.46 -11.62
N ILE A 31 4.31 -1.19 -11.31
CA ILE A 31 4.62 -0.73 -9.94
C ILE A 31 3.41 -0.95 -9.04
N ALA A 32 2.22 -0.60 -9.52
CA ALA A 32 0.97 -0.77 -8.78
C ALA A 32 0.70 -2.26 -8.46
N LYS A 33 0.94 -3.17 -9.42
CA LYS A 33 0.82 -4.62 -9.21
C LYS A 33 1.82 -5.16 -8.19
N ALA A 34 3.08 -4.72 -8.26
CA ALA A 34 4.10 -5.10 -7.29
C ALA A 34 3.77 -4.60 -5.87
N GLY A 35 3.32 -3.34 -5.76
CA GLY A 35 2.86 -2.76 -4.50
C GLY A 35 1.70 -3.56 -3.90
N SER A 36 0.70 -3.92 -4.71
CA SER A 36 -0.43 -4.72 -4.22
C SER A 36 -0.05 -6.14 -3.81
N ALA A 37 0.93 -6.77 -4.48
CA ALA A 37 1.43 -8.08 -4.07
C ALA A 37 2.15 -8.01 -2.70
N ALA A 38 2.99 -7.00 -2.50
CA ALA A 38 3.65 -6.75 -1.21
C ALA A 38 2.63 -6.43 -0.12
N GLY A 39 1.63 -5.58 -0.42
CA GLY A 39 0.54 -5.27 0.50
C GLY A 39 -0.28 -6.51 0.90
N GLY A 40 -0.53 -7.42 -0.04
CA GLY A 40 -1.17 -8.71 0.23
C GLY A 40 -0.37 -9.58 1.20
N LEU A 41 0.96 -9.67 1.02
CA LEU A 41 1.84 -10.39 1.95
C LEU A 41 1.81 -9.80 3.35
N ILE A 42 1.87 -8.47 3.48
CA ILE A 42 1.76 -7.77 4.77
C ILE A 42 0.40 -8.09 5.43
N GLY A 43 -0.68 -8.03 4.65
CA GLY A 43 -2.01 -8.39 5.12
C GLY A 43 -2.12 -9.83 5.61
N ALA A 44 -1.48 -10.78 4.94
CA ALA A 44 -1.42 -12.18 5.37
C ALA A 44 -0.68 -12.35 6.70
N VAL A 45 0.47 -11.71 6.86
CA VAL A 45 1.25 -11.73 8.11
C VAL A 45 0.45 -11.13 9.28
N LEU A 46 -0.20 -9.99 9.07
CA LEU A 46 -1.08 -9.37 10.07
C LEU A 46 -2.24 -10.28 10.43
N THR A 47 -2.90 -10.89 9.45
CA THR A 47 -4.02 -11.82 9.69
C THR A 47 -3.59 -13.00 10.56
N LEU A 48 -2.43 -13.61 10.27
CA LEU A 48 -1.88 -14.71 11.07
C LEU A 48 -1.51 -14.26 12.49
N ALA A 49 -0.83 -13.12 12.64
CA ALA A 49 -0.47 -12.57 13.94
C ALA A 49 -1.71 -12.22 14.79
N GLY A 50 -2.73 -11.64 14.16
CA GLY A 50 -4.01 -11.32 14.78
C GLY A 50 -4.76 -12.57 15.25
N LEU A 51 -4.79 -13.62 14.42
CA LEU A 51 -5.33 -14.94 14.81
C LEU A 51 -4.61 -15.48 16.05
N ILE A 52 -3.28 -15.53 16.03
CA ILE A 52 -2.49 -16.02 17.17
C ILE A 52 -2.78 -15.20 18.44
N GLY A 53 -2.86 -13.87 18.31
CA GLY A 53 -3.20 -12.98 19.43
C GLY A 53 -4.60 -13.25 19.98
N ALA A 54 -5.60 -13.36 19.11
CA ALA A 54 -6.98 -13.62 19.49
C ALA A 54 -7.15 -15.01 20.14
N PHE A 55 -6.49 -16.05 19.60
CA PHE A 55 -6.50 -17.40 20.17
C PHE A 55 -5.87 -17.46 21.57
N LYS A 56 -4.89 -16.60 21.84
CA LYS A 56 -4.28 -16.46 23.18
C LYS A 56 -5.07 -15.55 24.14
N GLY A 57 -6.26 -15.09 23.73
CA GLY A 57 -7.12 -14.24 24.55
C GLY A 57 -6.73 -12.76 24.56
N PHE A 58 -5.80 -12.32 23.71
CA PHE A 58 -5.42 -10.92 23.64
C PHE A 58 -6.41 -10.11 22.81
N PHE A 59 -7.05 -9.12 23.44
CA PHE A 59 -8.03 -8.26 22.77
C PHE A 59 -7.45 -7.51 21.55
N TRP A 60 -6.17 -7.10 21.61
CA TRP A 60 -5.49 -6.47 20.48
C TRP A 60 -5.38 -7.39 19.25
N GLY A 61 -5.45 -8.71 19.43
CA GLY A 61 -5.41 -9.69 18.36
C GLY A 61 -6.55 -9.50 17.35
N PHE A 62 -7.75 -9.15 17.82
CA PHE A 62 -8.88 -8.82 16.94
C PHE A 62 -8.61 -7.59 16.08
N GLY A 63 -8.02 -6.54 16.66
CA GLY A 63 -7.67 -5.32 15.92
C GLY A 63 -6.67 -5.61 14.79
N ILE A 64 -5.63 -6.39 15.10
CA ILE A 64 -4.63 -6.81 14.09
C ILE A 64 -5.26 -7.71 13.03
N LEU A 65 -6.15 -8.62 13.41
CA LEU A 65 -6.86 -9.49 12.50
C LEU A 65 -7.71 -8.70 11.49
N PHE A 66 -8.51 -7.74 11.97
CA PHE A 66 -9.30 -6.86 11.11
C PHE A 66 -8.41 -6.03 10.18
N ALA A 67 -7.32 -5.45 10.69
CA ALA A 67 -6.37 -4.71 9.87
C ALA A 67 -5.75 -5.57 8.76
N GLY A 68 -5.38 -6.81 9.08
CA GLY A 68 -4.89 -7.79 8.10
C GLY A 68 -5.90 -8.09 7.00
N LEU A 69 -7.14 -8.44 7.39
CA LEU A 69 -8.22 -8.75 6.44
C LEU A 69 -8.55 -7.56 5.53
N ILE A 70 -8.70 -6.36 6.08
CA ILE A 70 -8.98 -5.15 5.30
C ILE A 70 -7.83 -4.86 4.32
N THR A 71 -6.58 -5.06 4.75
CA THR A 71 -5.40 -4.88 3.90
C THR A 71 -5.43 -5.84 2.71
N ILE A 72 -5.72 -7.13 2.94
CA ILE A 72 -5.84 -8.12 1.86
C ILE A 72 -6.94 -7.72 0.88
N VAL A 73 -8.14 -7.42 1.39
CA VAL A 73 -9.30 -7.04 0.56
C VAL A 73 -9.00 -5.80 -0.28
N SER A 74 -8.43 -4.76 0.32
CA SER A 74 -8.04 -3.52 -0.37
C SER A 74 -7.07 -3.78 -1.52
N ASN A 75 -6.04 -4.61 -1.29
CA ASN A 75 -5.06 -4.94 -2.33
C ASN A 75 -5.64 -5.82 -3.45
N ILE A 76 -6.57 -6.73 -3.14
CA ILE A 76 -7.29 -7.51 -4.16
C ILE A 76 -8.15 -6.60 -5.04
N ILE A 77 -8.90 -5.67 -4.44
CA ILE A 77 -9.70 -4.68 -5.17
C ILE A 77 -8.79 -3.84 -6.07
N ASN A 78 -7.66 -3.39 -5.54
CA ASN A 78 -6.69 -2.60 -6.31
C ASN A 78 -6.13 -3.38 -7.51
N LEU A 79 -5.77 -4.67 -7.32
CA LEU A 79 -5.33 -5.53 -8.42
C LEU A 79 -6.40 -5.72 -9.50
N LYS A 80 -7.67 -5.83 -9.10
CA LYS A 80 -8.80 -5.92 -10.05
C LYS A 80 -8.99 -4.62 -10.84
N ARG A 81 -8.78 -3.46 -10.22
CA ARG A 81 -8.83 -2.14 -10.89
C ARG A 81 -7.68 -1.93 -11.90
N ILE A 82 -6.50 -2.49 -11.61
CA ILE A 82 -5.29 -2.27 -12.41
C ILE A 82 -5.22 -3.19 -13.64
N LYS A 83 -5.84 -4.38 -13.58
CA LYS A 83 -6.00 -5.28 -14.74
C LYS A 83 -6.60 -4.51 -15.91
#